data_AF-A0A7X6XTM7-F1
#
_entry.id   AF-A0A7X6XTM7-F1
#
_cell.length_a   1.000
_cell.length_b   1.000
_cell.length_c   1.000
_cell.angle_alpha   90.00
_cell.angle_beta   90.00
_cell.angle_gamma   90.00
#
_symmetry.space_group_name_H-M   'P 1'
#
loop_
_entity.id
_entity.type
_entity.pdbx_description
1 polymer ?
#
loop_
_entity_poly.entity_id
_entity_poly.type
_entity_poly.pdbx_seq_one_letter_code
_entity_poly.pdbx_strand_id
1 'polypeptide(L)'
;ASGKADLVETTVKHPRMNLVCHQIHYALREEQQYVGIFVNMTRTQADKEKLDRLRTQTVMQARELLQHQVEMAQTIAKYLGESTGQSEALLERLMTLAGGSTPEVE
;
A
#
# COMPACT_ATOMS: atom_id res chain seq x y z
N ALA A 1 -32.52 -15.34 -39.69
CA ALA A 1 -31.38 -14.90 -38.87
C ALA A 1 -31.29 -15.79 -37.61
N SER A 2 -30.55 -16.90 -37.69
CA SER A 2 -30.44 -17.89 -36.60
C SER A 2 -28.98 -18.34 -36.47
N GLY A 3 -28.09 -17.44 -36.05
CA GLY A 3 -26.67 -17.73 -35.83
C GLY A 3 -26.21 -17.59 -34.37
N LYS A 4 -27.11 -17.24 -33.44
CA LYS A 4 -26.75 -16.94 -32.04
C LYS A 4 -26.61 -18.17 -31.12
N ALA A 5 -26.84 -19.38 -31.60
CA ALA A 5 -26.92 -20.57 -30.75
C ALA A 5 -25.57 -21.27 -30.48
N ASP A 6 -24.53 -21.01 -31.27
CA ASP A 6 -23.26 -21.75 -31.18
C ASP A 6 -22.05 -20.87 -30.80
N LEU A 7 -22.26 -19.69 -30.19
CA LEU A 7 -21.17 -18.84 -29.71
C LEU A 7 -20.84 -19.17 -28.25
N VAL A 8 -19.62 -19.63 -27.97
CA VAL A 8 -19.10 -19.84 -26.62
C VAL A 8 -17.96 -18.86 -26.37
N GLU A 9 -18.20 -17.89 -25.51
CA GLU A 9 -17.22 -16.89 -25.08
C GLU A 9 -16.85 -17.13 -23.61
N THR A 10 -15.57 -17.33 -23.32
CA THR A 10 -15.10 -17.62 -21.96
C THR A 10 -13.63 -17.28 -21.77
N THR A 11 -13.23 -17.00 -20.53
CA THR A 11 -11.83 -16.85 -20.16
C THR A 11 -11.35 -18.11 -19.46
N VAL A 12 -10.37 -18.81 -20.05
CA VAL A 12 -9.86 -20.08 -19.52
C VAL A 12 -8.36 -19.99 -19.27
N LYS A 13 -7.94 -20.57 -18.14
CA LYS A 13 -6.54 -20.80 -17.82
C LYS A 13 -6.12 -22.16 -18.36
N HIS A 14 -5.06 -22.18 -19.15
CA HIS A 14 -4.42 -23.38 -19.71
C HIS A 14 -3.15 -23.67 -18.91
N PRO A 15 -3.19 -24.54 -17.88
CA PRO A 15 -2.08 -24.69 -16.93
C PRO A 15 -0.81 -25.25 -17.57
N ARG A 16 -0.96 -26.15 -18.55
CA ARG A 16 0.17 -26.78 -19.28
C ARG A 16 1.04 -25.78 -20.04
N MET A 17 0.45 -24.66 -20.48
CA MET A 17 1.14 -23.60 -21.23
C MET A 17 1.30 -22.31 -20.40
N ASN A 18 0.91 -22.34 -19.12
CA ASN A 18 0.83 -21.18 -18.23
C ASN A 18 0.18 -19.95 -18.89
N LEU A 19 -0.91 -20.17 -19.60
CA LEU A 19 -1.55 -19.18 -20.48
C LEU A 19 -2.96 -18.89 -19.97
N VAL A 20 -3.34 -17.63 -19.90
CA VAL A 20 -4.73 -17.21 -19.70
C VAL A 20 -5.21 -16.61 -21.01
N CYS A 21 -6.26 -17.21 -21.59
CA CYS A 21 -6.84 -16.74 -22.83
C CYS A 21 -8.32 -16.43 -22.66
N HIS A 22 -8.70 -15.26 -23.16
CA HIS A 22 -10.08 -14.99 -23.52
C HIS A 22 -10.36 -15.64 -24.88
N GLN A 23 -11.37 -16.49 -24.93
CA GLN A 23 -11.61 -17.41 -26.04
C GLN A 23 -13.02 -17.27 -26.54
N ILE A 24 -13.15 -17.22 -27.86
CA ILE A 24 -14.42 -17.14 -28.56
C ILE A 24 -14.47 -18.31 -29.52
N HIS A 25 -15.47 -19.17 -29.37
CA HIS A 25 -15.65 -20.33 -30.23
C HIS A 25 -17.00 -20.27 -30.94
N TYR A 26 -17.03 -20.55 -32.24
CA TYR A 26 -18.28 -20.61 -33.00
C TYR A 26 -18.19 -21.57 -34.19
N ALA A 27 -19.34 -22.11 -34.58
CA ALA A 27 -19.46 -23.01 -35.73
C ALA A 27 -19.93 -22.25 -36.99
N LEU A 28 -19.20 -22.43 -38.09
CA LEU A 28 -19.62 -22.03 -39.44
C LEU A 28 -20.21 -23.26 -40.13
N ARG A 29 -21.50 -23.50 -39.87
CA ARG A 29 -22.20 -24.72 -40.34
C ARG A 29 -22.25 -24.85 -41.86
N GLU A 30 -22.36 -23.72 -42.57
CA GLU A 30 -22.36 -23.67 -44.04
C GLU A 30 -21.02 -24.12 -44.63
N GLU A 31 -19.92 -23.84 -43.93
CA GLU A 31 -18.56 -24.15 -44.35
C GLU A 31 -18.06 -25.47 -43.73
N GLN A 32 -18.89 -26.13 -42.89
CA GLN A 32 -18.53 -27.31 -42.10
C GLN A 32 -17.26 -27.07 -41.24
N GLN A 33 -17.12 -25.86 -40.70
CA GLN A 33 -15.93 -25.43 -39.95
C GLN A 33 -16.26 -25.03 -38.52
N TYR A 34 -15.27 -25.17 -37.64
CA TYR A 34 -15.31 -24.67 -36.28
C TYR A 34 -14.15 -23.70 -36.07
N VAL A 35 -14.46 -22.49 -35.61
CA VAL A 35 -13.48 -21.44 -35.39
C VAL A 35 -13.32 -21.19 -33.90
N GLY A 36 -12.07 -21.20 -33.45
CA GLY A 36 -11.68 -20.78 -32.10
C GLY A 36 -10.70 -19.62 -32.20
N ILE A 37 -11.05 -18.48 -31.58
CA ILE A 37 -10.19 -17.32 -31.44
C ILE A 37 -9.64 -17.33 -30.01
N PHE A 38 -8.32 -17.23 -29.87
CA PHE A 38 -7.63 -17.24 -28.59
C PHE A 38 -6.86 -15.94 -28.40
N VAL A 39 -7.33 -15.08 -27.49
CA VAL A 39 -6.66 -13.83 -27.14
C VAL A 39 -5.86 -14.03 -25.85
N ASN A 40 -4.54 -14.00 -25.95
CA ASN A 40 -3.63 -14.14 -24.81
C ASN A 40 -3.68 -12.90 -23.91
N MET A 41 -4.11 -13.08 -22.66
CA MET A 41 -4.20 -12.03 -21.64
C MET A 41 -3.18 -12.20 -20.51
N THR A 42 -2.29 -13.19 -20.62
CA THR A 42 -1.38 -13.60 -19.54
C THR A 42 -0.50 -12.44 -19.05
N ARG A 43 0.09 -11.67 -19.98
CA ARG A 43 0.93 -10.51 -19.62
C ARG A 43 0.14 -9.41 -18.93
N THR A 44 -0.99 -9.02 -19.50
CA THR A 44 -1.85 -7.97 -18.93
C THR A 44 -2.33 -8.32 -17.51
N GLN A 45 -2.68 -9.58 -17.27
CA GLN A 45 -3.05 -10.05 -15.93
C GLN A 45 -1.86 -9.98 -14.96
N ALA A 46 -0.69 -10.46 -15.37
CA ALA A 46 0.52 -10.46 -14.55
C ALA A 46 1.02 -9.04 -14.22
N ASP A 47 0.96 -8.12 -15.18
CA ASP A 47 1.36 -6.73 -14.99
C ASP A 47 0.43 -6.02 -14.00
N LYS A 48 -0.88 -6.28 -14.08
CA LYS A 48 -1.87 -5.77 -13.13
C LYS A 48 -1.59 -6.29 -11.71
N GLU A 49 -1.38 -7.60 -11.56
CA GLU A 49 -1.04 -8.19 -10.25
C GLU A 49 0.25 -7.61 -9.68
N LYS A 50 1.28 -7.42 -10.51
CA LYS A 50 2.55 -6.84 -10.08
C LYS A 50 2.37 -5.39 -9.61
N LEU A 51 1.60 -4.59 -10.35
CA LEU A 51 1.31 -3.21 -9.99
C LEU A 51 0.55 -3.10 -8.67
N ASP A 52 -0.45 -3.97 -8.46
CA ASP A 52 -1.24 -3.99 -7.22
C ASP A 52 -0.39 -4.44 -6.01
N ARG A 53 0.53 -5.39 -6.21
CA ARG A 53 1.53 -5.74 -5.18
C ARG A 53 2.44 -4.56 -4.83
N LEU A 54 2.99 -3.88 -5.84
CA LEU A 54 3.84 -2.71 -5.63
C LEU A 54 3.10 -1.61 -4.87
N ARG A 55 1.86 -1.28 -5.27
CA ARG A 55 1.02 -0.30 -4.56
C ARG A 55 0.82 -0.67 -3.09
N THR A 56 0.47 -1.93 -2.83
CA THR A 56 0.25 -2.42 -1.47
C THR A 56 1.52 -2.29 -0.63
N GLN A 57 2.66 -2.71 -1.18
CA GLN A 57 3.96 -2.60 -0.51
C GLN A 57 4.34 -1.15 -0.24
N THR A 58 4.17 -0.25 -1.20
CA THR A 58 4.45 1.19 -1.03
C THR A 58 3.59 1.80 0.07
N VAL A 59 2.30 1.47 0.14
CA VAL A 59 1.42 1.95 1.22
C VAL A 59 1.87 1.45 2.58
N MET A 60 2.25 0.17 2.69
CA MET A 60 2.76 -0.37 3.96
C MET A 60 4.08 0.30 4.38
N GLN A 61 5.03 0.46 3.45
CA GLN A 61 6.29 1.14 3.72
C GLN A 61 6.09 2.60 4.13
N ALA A 62 5.17 3.32 3.48
CA ALA A 62 4.83 4.68 3.87
C ALA A 62 4.26 4.75 5.30
N ARG A 63 3.39 3.80 5.67
CA ARG A 63 2.84 3.71 7.04
C ARG A 63 3.92 3.42 8.08
N GLU A 64 4.83 2.51 7.79
CA GLU A 64 5.96 2.18 8.67
C GLU A 64 6.87 3.40 8.90
N LEU A 65 7.20 4.14 7.82
CA LEU A 65 7.97 5.38 7.92
C LEU A 65 7.26 6.44 8.78
N LEU A 66 5.94 6.62 8.60
CA LEU A 66 5.17 7.55 9.43
C LEU A 66 5.16 7.13 10.89
N GLN A 67 5.00 5.84 11.18
CA GLN A 67 5.04 5.32 12.54
C GLN A 67 6.38 5.63 13.22
N HIS A 68 7.51 5.39 12.53
CA HIS A 68 8.83 5.75 13.04
C HIS A 68 9.01 7.25 13.27
N GLN A 69 8.42 8.11 12.43
CA GLN A 69 8.46 9.56 12.65
C GLN A 69 7.66 9.98 13.90
N VAL A 70 6.52 9.35 14.16
CA VAL A 70 5.72 9.59 15.37
C VAL A 70 6.50 9.17 16.63
N GLU A 71 7.11 7.99 16.61
CA GLU A 71 7.95 7.49 17.71
C GLU A 71 9.15 8.40 17.97
N MET A 72 9.80 8.88 16.91
CA MET A 72 10.91 9.82 17.00
C MET A 72 10.46 11.16 17.59
N ALA A 73 9.32 11.70 17.15
CA ALA A 73 8.76 12.93 17.71
C ALA A 73 8.43 12.78 19.20
N GLN A 74 7.86 11.65 19.62
CA GLN A 74 7.61 11.35 21.04
C GLN A 74 8.92 11.28 21.83
N THR A 75 9.95 10.67 21.26
CA THR A 75 11.28 10.59 21.88
C THR A 75 11.89 11.98 22.06
N ILE A 76 11.83 12.83 21.03
CA ILE A 76 12.28 14.22 21.10
C ILE A 76 11.50 14.98 22.16
N ALA A 77 10.18 14.86 22.20
CA ALA A 77 9.34 15.52 23.20
C ALA A 77 9.69 15.09 24.63
N LYS A 78 9.95 13.80 24.85
CA LYS A 78 10.42 13.28 26.14
C LYS A 78 11.74 13.92 26.56
N TYR A 79 12.74 13.93 25.68
CA TYR A 79 14.04 14.53 25.98
C TYR A 79 13.94 16.05 26.26
N LEU A 80 13.10 16.77 25.49
CA LEU A 80 12.85 18.19 25.73
C LEU A 80 12.18 18.43 27.10
N GLY A 81 11.21 17.60 27.48
CA GLY A 81 10.57 17.67 28.80
C GLY A 81 11.55 17.41 29.95
N GLU A 82 12.36 16.36 29.83
CA GLU A 82 13.40 16.03 30.82
C GLU A 82 14.44 17.14 30.93
N SER A 83 14.94 17.68 29.81
CA SER A 83 15.92 18.78 29.80
C SER A 83 15.34 20.09 30.34
N THR A 84 14.06 20.38 30.07
CA THR A 84 13.39 21.59 30.60
C THR A 84 13.24 21.49 32.11
N GLY A 85 12.76 20.35 32.62
CA GLY A 85 12.65 20.14 34.08
C GLY A 85 14.00 20.17 34.78
N GLN A 86 15.05 19.61 34.17
CA GLN A 86 16.42 19.72 34.69
C GLN A 86 16.91 21.18 34.68
N SER A 87 16.58 21.97 33.67
CA SER A 87 16.95 23.38 33.57
C SER A 87 16.23 24.24 34.60
N GLU A 88 14.94 24.02 34.83
CA GLU A 88 14.16 24.69 35.89
C GLU A 88 14.72 24.37 37.27
N ALA A 89 14.98 23.10 37.57
CA ALA A 89 15.56 22.69 38.85
C ALA A 89 16.96 23.28 39.07
N LEU A 90 17.77 23.38 38.02
CA LEU A 90 19.08 24.03 38.09
C LEU A 90 18.93 25.53 38.33
N LEU A 91 18.00 26.20 37.65
CA LEU A 91 17.71 27.62 37.82
C LEU A 91 17.23 27.92 39.25
N GLU A 92 16.32 27.12 39.79
CA GLU A 92 15.83 27.25 41.17
C GLU A 92 16.96 27.13 42.19
N ARG A 93 17.85 26.14 41.99
CA ARG A 93 19.06 25.98 42.83
C ARG A 93 20.00 27.18 42.71
N LEU A 94 20.21 27.71 41.50
CA LEU A 94 21.03 28.89 41.28
C LEU A 94 20.43 30.14 41.95
N MET A 95 19.11 30.35 41.85
CA MET A 95 18.41 31.46 42.50
C MET A 95 18.46 31.36 44.03
N THR A 96 18.31 30.15 44.58
CA THR A 96 18.44 29.88 46.01
C THR A 96 19.86 30.19 46.51
N LEU A 97 20.89 29.77 45.76
CA LEU A 97 22.30 30.04 46.09
C LEU A 97 22.67 31.52 45.93
N ALA A 98 22.06 32.22 44.97
CA ALA A 98 22.28 33.63 44.71
C ALA A 98 21.56 34.56 45.72
N GLY A 99 20.85 34.01 46.71
CA GLY A 99 20.22 34.78 47.78
C GLY A 99 18.91 35.48 47.38
N GLY A 100 18.23 34.99 46.34
CA GLY A 100 16.94 35.54 45.91
C GLY A 100 15.83 35.24 46.90
N SER A 101 15.49 36.23 47.73
CA SER A 101 14.17 36.31 48.39
C SER A 101 13.07 36.28 47.33
N THR A 102 12.15 35.32 47.49
CA THR A 102 10.94 35.04 46.70
C THR A 102 10.22 36.29 46.18
N PRO A 103 9.80 36.35 44.90
CA PRO A 103 8.65 37.15 44.54
C PRO A 103 7.40 36.37 44.99
N GLU A 104 6.66 36.96 45.93
CA GLU A 104 5.25 36.63 46.16
C GLU A 104 4.50 36.81 44.83
N VAL A 105 3.71 35.81 44.44
CA VAL A 105 2.72 35.98 43.38
C VAL A 105 1.40 35.47 43.95
N GLU A 106 0.52 36.45 44.20
CA GLU A 106 -0.91 36.35 44.46
C GLU A 106 -1.66 35.87 43.20
#